data_AF-A0A956RG44-F1
#
_entry.id   AF-A0A956RG44-F1
#
_cell.length_a   1.000
_cell.length_b   1.000
_cell.length_c   1.000
_cell.angle_alpha   90.00
_cell.angle_beta   90.00
_cell.angle_gamma   90.00
#
_symmetry.space_group_name_H-M   'P 1'
#
loop_
_entity.id
_entity.type
_entity.pdbx_description
1 polymer ?
#
loop_
_entity_poly.entity_id
_entity_poly.type
_entity_poly.pdbx_seq_one_letter_code
_entity_poly.pdbx_strand_id
1 'polypeptide(L)'
;ADAALTGYLALRVPEGLEFHVEEWRHGSGVEKWERAYERQLAARDRSVKRLTAFMTEKRRAAAELTRRYAELAALGVPRWSALASARVGVVHEAFARELERAEVPASFTAEEHYEAYCDALTQRAAPLRRAAAEQYRQCLALATRAGASVEQARACGQALDRLEGTSGEHYEMPVKTSHVELEAAPERVGVVTE
;
A
#
# COMPACT_ATOMS: atom_id res chain seq x y z
N ALA A 1 -25.10 0.50 -4.13
CA ALA A 1 -23.65 0.69 -4.24
C ALA A 1 -22.98 0.71 -2.86
N ASP A 2 -23.42 1.57 -1.94
CA ASP A 2 -22.75 1.77 -0.64
C ASP A 2 -22.66 0.51 0.25
N ALA A 3 -23.63 -0.41 0.23
CA ALA A 3 -23.49 -1.70 0.94
C ALA A 3 -22.30 -2.55 0.43
N ALA A 4 -22.06 -2.54 -0.88
CA ALA A 4 -20.90 -3.21 -1.46
C ALA A 4 -19.59 -2.46 -1.14
N LEU A 5 -19.65 -1.14 -0.99
CA LEU A 5 -18.51 -0.34 -0.52
C LEU A 5 -18.11 -0.76 0.90
N THR A 6 -19.06 -0.95 1.81
CA THR A 6 -18.77 -1.46 3.16
C THR A 6 -18.05 -2.80 3.12
N GLY A 7 -18.53 -3.75 2.31
CA GLY A 7 -17.87 -5.05 2.13
C GLY A 7 -16.46 -4.91 1.54
N TYR A 8 -16.26 -4.02 0.58
CA TYR A 8 -14.95 -3.72 0.02
C TYR A 8 -13.99 -3.15 1.06
N LEU A 9 -14.44 -2.22 1.91
CA LEU A 9 -13.62 -1.61 2.96
C LEU A 9 -13.22 -2.61 4.05
N ALA A 10 -13.94 -3.72 4.20
CA ALA A 10 -13.61 -4.79 5.14
C ALA A 10 -12.49 -5.73 4.63
N LEU A 11 -12.18 -5.74 3.33
CA LEU A 11 -11.09 -6.57 2.78
C LEU A 11 -9.73 -6.04 3.23
N ARG A 12 -8.96 -6.86 3.96
CA ARG A 12 -7.66 -6.50 4.52
C ARG A 12 -6.48 -7.10 3.77
N VAL A 13 -5.36 -6.37 3.78
CA VAL A 13 -4.07 -6.93 3.35
C VAL A 13 -3.76 -8.16 4.21
N PRO A 14 -3.22 -9.25 3.63
CA PRO A 14 -2.77 -10.39 4.41
C PRO A 14 -1.63 -9.98 5.36
N GLU A 15 -1.67 -10.49 6.59
CA GLU A 15 -0.61 -10.26 7.60
C GLU A 15 0.65 -11.11 7.33
N GLY A 16 1.78 -10.75 7.94
CA GLY A 16 3.02 -11.52 7.89
C GLY A 16 3.55 -11.70 6.47
N LEU A 17 3.59 -10.62 5.70
CA LEU A 17 4.13 -10.61 4.35
C LEU A 17 5.64 -10.37 4.42
N GLU A 18 6.43 -11.39 4.07
CA GLU A 18 7.89 -11.29 4.03
C GLU A 18 8.34 -11.11 2.57
N PHE A 19 9.08 -10.04 2.27
CA PHE A 19 9.62 -9.79 0.92
C PHE A 19 11.14 -9.82 0.86
N HIS A 20 11.80 -9.78 2.02
CA HIS A 20 13.26 -9.69 2.12
C HIS A 20 13.90 -11.09 1.99
N VAL A 21 15.05 -11.13 1.30
CA VAL A 21 15.91 -12.30 1.17
C VAL A 21 17.36 -11.85 1.30
N GLU A 22 18.11 -12.52 2.16
CA GLU A 22 19.52 -12.20 2.38
C GLU A 22 20.39 -12.92 1.34
N GLU A 23 20.58 -12.29 0.18
CA GLU A 23 21.29 -12.88 -0.97
C GLU A 23 22.73 -13.31 -0.63
N TRP A 24 23.38 -12.68 0.35
CA TRP A 24 24.74 -13.04 0.79
C TRP A 24 24.83 -14.46 1.39
N ARG A 25 23.71 -15.04 1.83
CA ARG A 25 23.66 -16.40 2.39
C ARG A 25 23.74 -17.49 1.32
N HIS A 26 23.35 -17.16 0.09
CA HIS A 26 23.34 -18.08 -1.03
C HIS A 26 24.75 -18.30 -1.58
N GLY A 27 25.13 -19.56 -1.79
CA GLY A 27 26.48 -19.90 -2.28
C GLY A 27 27.58 -19.62 -1.25
N SER A 28 27.22 -19.51 0.02
CA SER A 28 28.15 -19.30 1.13
C SER A 28 28.93 -20.56 1.50
N GLY A 29 28.44 -21.75 1.08
CA GLY A 29 29.03 -23.03 1.42
C GLY A 29 28.78 -23.48 2.87
N VAL A 30 28.05 -22.68 3.66
CA VAL A 30 27.68 -23.00 5.03
C VAL A 30 26.25 -23.51 5.05
N GLU A 31 26.08 -24.79 5.37
CA GLU A 31 24.78 -25.49 5.31
C GLU A 31 23.65 -24.75 6.07
N LYS A 32 23.94 -24.20 7.24
CA LYS A 32 22.96 -23.44 8.04
C LYS A 32 22.44 -22.20 7.28
N TRP A 33 23.31 -21.51 6.55
CA TRP A 33 22.96 -20.29 5.82
C TRP A 33 22.21 -20.59 4.53
N GLU A 34 22.63 -21.63 3.79
CA GLU A 34 21.90 -22.10 2.61
C GLU A 34 20.46 -22.51 2.97
N ARG A 35 20.27 -23.30 4.03
CA ARG A 35 18.93 -23.67 4.50
C ARG A 35 18.11 -22.45 4.95
N ALA A 36 18.76 -21.41 5.49
CA ALA A 36 18.07 -20.18 5.88
C ALA A 36 17.64 -19.34 4.67
N TYR A 37 18.48 -19.27 3.64
CA TYR A 37 18.17 -18.66 2.36
C TYR A 37 16.97 -19.33 1.68
N GLU A 38 16.95 -20.66 1.59
CA GLU A 38 15.82 -21.42 1.04
C GLU A 38 14.50 -21.12 1.78
N ARG A 39 14.56 -21.00 3.12
CA ARG A 39 13.38 -20.62 3.92
C ARG A 39 12.90 -19.21 3.62
N GLN A 40 13.82 -18.24 3.49
CA GLN A 40 13.50 -16.85 3.14
C GLN A 40 12.90 -16.76 1.73
N LEU A 41 13.46 -17.46 0.75
CA LEU A 41 12.90 -17.55 -0.61
C LEU A 41 11.47 -18.12 -0.59
N ALA A 42 11.26 -19.23 0.12
CA ALA A 42 9.94 -19.85 0.21
C ALA A 42 8.92 -18.93 0.91
N ALA A 43 9.35 -18.17 1.93
CA ALA A 43 8.51 -17.18 2.61
C ALA A 43 8.17 -16.00 1.70
N ARG A 44 9.15 -15.49 0.94
CA ARG A 44 8.96 -14.47 -0.09
C ARG A 44 7.92 -14.90 -1.11
N ASP A 45 8.06 -16.09 -1.68
CA ASP A 45 7.17 -16.57 -2.74
C ASP A 45 5.75 -16.76 -2.24
N ARG A 46 5.57 -17.29 -1.03
CA ARG A 46 4.25 -17.39 -0.39
C ARG A 46 3.64 -16.01 -0.17
N SER A 47 4.42 -15.04 0.29
CA SER A 47 3.97 -13.67 0.56
C SER A 47 3.58 -12.95 -0.73
N VAL A 48 4.40 -13.05 -1.77
CA VAL A 48 4.11 -12.50 -3.11
C VAL A 48 2.82 -13.10 -3.67
N LYS A 49 2.63 -14.42 -3.54
CA LYS A 49 1.41 -15.09 -3.99
C LYS A 49 0.16 -14.60 -3.23
N ARG A 50 0.24 -14.52 -1.89
CA ARG A 50 -0.85 -14.03 -1.03
C ARG A 50 -1.20 -12.58 -1.34
N LEU A 51 -0.20 -11.70 -1.44
CA LEU A 51 -0.40 -10.30 -1.80
C LEU A 51 -1.03 -10.18 -3.20
N THR A 52 -0.54 -10.95 -4.18
CA THR A 52 -1.06 -10.92 -5.55
C THR A 52 -2.53 -11.35 -5.60
N ALA A 53 -2.90 -12.42 -4.88
CA ALA A 53 -4.29 -12.86 -4.76
C ALA A 53 -5.17 -11.77 -4.14
N PHE A 54 -4.74 -11.19 -3.01
CA PHE A 54 -5.44 -10.07 -2.39
C PHE A 54 -5.62 -8.89 -3.35
N MET A 55 -4.54 -8.45 -4.00
CA MET A 55 -4.57 -7.33 -4.95
C MET A 55 -5.53 -7.60 -6.11
N THR A 56 -5.60 -8.84 -6.58
CA THR A 56 -6.49 -9.25 -7.66
C THR A 56 -7.96 -9.15 -7.24
N GLU A 57 -8.31 -9.72 -6.09
CA GLU A 57 -9.66 -9.64 -5.54
C GLU A 57 -10.08 -8.20 -5.22
N LYS A 58 -9.19 -7.44 -4.56
CA LYS A 58 -9.43 -6.04 -4.21
C LYS A 58 -9.60 -5.18 -5.46
N ARG A 59 -8.79 -5.36 -6.51
CA ARG A 59 -8.96 -4.66 -7.80
C ARG A 59 -10.28 -5.02 -8.48
N ARG A 60 -10.68 -6.29 -8.46
CA ARG A 60 -11.97 -6.73 -9.02
C ARG A 60 -13.15 -6.06 -8.32
N ALA A 61 -13.12 -6.02 -6.99
CA ALA A 61 -14.14 -5.37 -6.18
C ALA A 61 -14.16 -3.84 -6.39
N ALA A 62 -12.98 -3.20 -6.50
CA ALA A 62 -12.85 -1.79 -6.84
C ALA A 62 -13.47 -1.48 -8.21
N ALA A 63 -13.16 -2.28 -9.24
CA ALA A 63 -13.69 -2.09 -10.59
C ALA A 63 -15.22 -2.24 -10.64
N GLU A 64 -15.78 -3.19 -9.89
CA GLU A 64 -17.22 -3.34 -9.75
C GLU A 64 -17.87 -2.13 -9.07
N LEU A 65 -17.27 -1.59 -8.01
CA LEU A 65 -17.77 -0.38 -7.36
C LEU A 65 -17.71 0.82 -8.30
N THR A 66 -16.61 0.99 -9.03
CA THR A 66 -16.48 2.06 -10.04
C THR A 66 -17.59 1.98 -11.08
N ARG A 67 -17.91 0.79 -11.60
CA ARG A 67 -19.04 0.61 -12.53
C ARG A 67 -20.38 1.02 -11.91
N ARG A 68 -20.68 0.55 -10.70
CA ARG A 68 -21.94 0.90 -9.99
C ARG A 68 -22.07 2.40 -9.73
N TYR A 69 -20.98 3.08 -9.41
CA TYR A 69 -21.01 4.54 -9.26
C TYR A 69 -21.07 5.27 -10.61
N ALA A 70 -20.51 4.70 -11.68
CA ALA A 70 -20.69 5.24 -13.03
C ALA A 70 -22.17 5.18 -13.48
N GLU A 71 -22.91 4.12 -13.14
CA GLU A 71 -24.36 4.03 -13.38
C GLU A 71 -25.12 5.17 -12.68
N LEU A 72 -24.75 5.51 -11.44
CA LEU A 72 -25.31 6.67 -10.73
C LEU A 72 -24.99 7.99 -11.43
N ALA A 73 -23.75 8.14 -11.91
CA ALA A 73 -23.33 9.34 -12.65
C ALA A 73 -24.05 9.47 -14.00
N ALA A 74 -24.39 8.35 -14.64
CA ALA A 74 -25.07 8.29 -15.94
C ALA A 74 -26.51 8.83 -15.91
N LEU A 75 -27.10 8.98 -14.74
CA LEU A 75 -28.41 9.65 -14.56
C LEU A 75 -28.37 11.15 -14.92
N GLY A 76 -27.19 11.72 -15.17
CA GLY A 76 -27.02 13.09 -15.67
C GLY A 76 -27.31 14.18 -14.64
N VAL A 77 -27.61 13.81 -13.40
CA VAL A 77 -27.83 14.77 -12.31
C VAL A 77 -26.49 15.17 -11.71
N PRO A 78 -26.06 16.45 -11.82
CA PRO A 78 -24.70 16.86 -11.46
C PRO A 78 -24.26 16.51 -10.03
N ARG A 79 -25.17 16.67 -9.04
CA ARG A 79 -24.89 16.27 -7.64
C ARG A 79 -24.56 14.78 -7.49
N TRP A 80 -25.21 13.93 -8.29
CA TRP A 80 -25.02 12.48 -8.24
C TRP A 80 -23.73 12.07 -8.94
N SER A 81 -23.38 12.73 -10.05
CA SER A 81 -22.07 12.55 -10.69
C SER A 81 -20.93 12.97 -9.76
N ALA A 82 -21.06 14.10 -9.04
CA ALA A 82 -20.08 14.52 -8.05
C ALA A 82 -19.96 13.50 -6.90
N LEU A 83 -21.09 12.96 -6.42
CA LEU A 83 -21.10 11.97 -5.34
C LEU A 83 -20.46 10.65 -5.78
N ALA A 84 -20.78 10.19 -6.99
CA ALA A 84 -20.19 9.02 -7.61
C ALA A 84 -18.66 9.16 -7.66
N SER A 85 -18.17 10.29 -8.17
CA SER A 85 -16.73 10.62 -8.23
C SER A 85 -16.09 10.56 -6.84
N ALA A 86 -16.71 11.18 -5.83
CA ALA A 86 -16.21 11.14 -4.46
C ALA A 86 -16.11 9.70 -3.92
N ARG A 87 -17.12 8.87 -4.19
CA ARG A 87 -17.13 7.47 -3.74
C ARG A 87 -16.08 6.61 -4.43
N VAL A 88 -15.81 6.83 -5.73
CA VAL A 88 -14.69 6.18 -6.42
C VAL A 88 -13.34 6.66 -5.85
N GLY A 89 -13.24 7.94 -5.47
CA GLY A 89 -12.09 8.46 -4.72
C GLY A 89 -11.84 7.68 -3.42
N VAL A 90 -12.88 7.44 -2.63
CA VAL A 90 -12.80 6.64 -1.39
C VAL A 90 -12.34 5.21 -1.67
N VAL A 91 -12.81 4.58 -2.75
CA VAL A 91 -12.40 3.21 -3.13
C VAL A 91 -10.88 3.12 -3.33
N HIS A 92 -10.31 4.08 -4.07
CA HIS A 92 -8.88 4.11 -4.34
C HIS A 92 -8.05 4.54 -3.12
N GLU A 93 -8.50 5.56 -2.38
CA GLU A 93 -7.81 6.02 -1.16
C GLU A 93 -7.74 4.90 -0.12
N ALA A 94 -8.86 4.21 0.14
CA ALA A 94 -8.88 3.12 1.10
C ALA A 94 -7.96 1.96 0.69
N PHE A 95 -7.84 1.69 -0.61
CA PHE A 95 -6.90 0.67 -1.10
C PHE A 95 -5.45 1.09 -0.86
N ALA A 96 -5.09 2.32 -1.22
CA ALA A 96 -3.74 2.84 -0.98
C ALA A 96 -3.38 2.75 0.51
N ARG A 97 -4.27 3.25 1.38
CA ARG A 97 -4.08 3.23 2.84
C ARG A 97 -3.94 1.83 3.41
N GLU A 98 -4.66 0.85 2.86
CA GLU A 98 -4.56 -0.54 3.30
C GLU A 98 -3.19 -1.14 3.00
N LEU A 99 -2.58 -0.78 1.86
CA LEU A 99 -1.21 -1.19 1.53
C LEU A 99 -0.19 -0.47 2.41
N GLU A 100 -0.37 0.83 2.63
CA GLU A 100 0.56 1.65 3.43
C GLU A 100 0.50 1.34 4.93
N ARG A 101 -0.59 0.74 5.41
CA ARG A 101 -0.77 0.34 6.81
C ARG A 101 -0.68 -1.17 7.02
N ALA A 102 -0.19 -1.89 6.02
CA ALA A 102 0.06 -3.31 6.17
C ALA A 102 1.02 -3.54 7.34
N GLU A 103 0.70 -4.49 8.20
CA GLU A 103 1.55 -4.81 9.35
C GLU A 103 2.95 -5.22 8.89
N VAL A 104 3.96 -4.68 9.54
CA VAL A 104 5.35 -5.07 9.29
C VAL A 104 5.63 -6.39 10.03
N PRO A 105 6.20 -7.41 9.36
CA PRO A 105 6.55 -8.67 10.01
C PRO A 105 7.45 -8.47 11.23
N ALA A 106 7.09 -9.09 12.35
CA ALA A 106 7.90 -9.09 13.58
C ALA A 106 9.26 -9.79 13.42
N SER A 107 9.45 -10.56 12.34
CA SER A 107 10.72 -11.18 11.97
C SER A 107 11.76 -10.18 11.44
N PHE A 108 11.37 -8.93 11.17
CA PHE A 108 12.29 -7.89 10.72
C PHE A 108 13.03 -7.28 11.91
N THR A 109 14.34 -7.54 11.96
CA THR A 109 15.23 -6.99 12.99
C THR A 109 16.16 -5.90 12.47
N ALA A 110 16.31 -5.79 11.14
CA ALA A 110 17.16 -4.80 10.48
C ALA A 110 16.31 -3.70 9.82
N GLU A 111 16.79 -2.47 9.89
CA GLU A 111 16.14 -1.28 9.29
C GLU A 111 15.94 -1.44 7.78
N GLU A 112 16.93 -1.97 7.07
CA GLU A 112 16.85 -2.23 5.63
C GLU A 112 15.68 -3.15 5.24
N HIS A 113 15.32 -4.11 6.10
CA HIS A 113 14.18 -5.01 5.85
C HIS A 113 12.84 -4.26 5.98
N TYR A 114 12.77 -3.37 6.97
CA TYR A 114 11.63 -2.48 7.19
C TYR A 114 11.44 -1.54 5.99
N GLU A 115 12.52 -0.87 5.56
CA GLU A 115 12.49 0.07 4.44
C GLU A 115 12.09 -0.62 3.14
N ALA A 116 12.70 -1.75 2.80
CA ALA A 116 12.38 -2.50 1.59
C ALA A 116 10.90 -2.94 1.54
N TYR A 117 10.33 -3.30 2.69
CA TYR A 117 8.91 -3.65 2.82
C TYR A 117 7.99 -2.45 2.59
N CYS A 118 8.27 -1.35 3.29
CA CYS A 118 7.51 -0.11 3.17
C CYS A 118 7.58 0.45 1.75
N ASP A 119 8.75 0.42 1.12
CA ASP A 119 8.95 0.85 -0.27
C ASP A 119 8.15 0.00 -1.24
N ALA A 120 8.21 -1.32 -1.11
CA ALA A 120 7.47 -2.23 -1.98
C ALA A 120 5.96 -1.94 -1.94
N LEU A 121 5.39 -1.71 -0.77
CA LEU A 121 3.96 -1.42 -0.62
C LEU A 121 3.61 0.00 -1.05
N THR A 122 4.44 0.98 -0.72
CA THR A 122 4.26 2.39 -1.09
C THR A 122 4.28 2.57 -2.61
N GLN A 123 5.20 1.91 -3.31
CA GLN A 123 5.25 1.94 -4.79
C GLN A 123 3.96 1.40 -5.41
N ARG A 124 3.34 0.38 -4.80
CA ARG A 124 2.05 -0.18 -5.24
C ARG A 124 0.86 0.71 -4.87
N ALA A 125 0.95 1.46 -3.77
CA ALA A 125 -0.07 2.40 -3.31
C ALA A 125 -0.09 3.71 -4.10
N ALA A 126 1.07 4.19 -4.58
CA ALA A 126 1.22 5.44 -5.31
C ALA A 126 0.23 5.63 -6.49
N PRO A 127 0.04 4.67 -7.43
CA PRO A 127 -0.95 4.82 -8.49
C PRO A 127 -2.39 4.92 -7.96
N LEU A 128 -2.71 4.26 -6.84
CA LEU A 128 -4.03 4.32 -6.21
C LEU A 128 -4.26 5.70 -5.58
N ARG A 129 -3.26 6.29 -4.93
CA ARG A 129 -3.33 7.68 -4.43
C ARG A 129 -3.61 8.67 -5.55
N ARG A 130 -2.91 8.55 -6.69
CA ARG A 130 -3.13 9.41 -7.86
C ARG A 130 -4.55 9.27 -8.40
N ALA A 131 -5.05 8.04 -8.53
CA ALA A 131 -6.43 7.79 -8.96
C ALA A 131 -7.45 8.39 -7.99
N ALA A 132 -7.23 8.27 -6.67
CA ALA A 132 -8.09 8.89 -5.67
C ALA A 132 -8.12 10.42 -5.80
N ALA A 133 -6.94 11.06 -5.93
CA ALA A 133 -6.81 12.49 -6.11
C ALA A 133 -7.54 12.98 -7.38
N GLU A 134 -7.40 12.27 -8.49
CA GLU A 134 -8.11 12.58 -9.73
C GLU A 134 -9.64 12.56 -9.54
N GLN A 135 -10.16 11.53 -8.85
CA GLN A 135 -11.58 11.41 -8.57
C GLN A 135 -12.10 12.51 -7.62
N TYR A 136 -11.29 12.95 -6.65
CA TYR A 136 -11.67 14.08 -5.80
C TYR A 136 -11.62 15.42 -6.54
N ARG A 137 -10.66 15.63 -7.45
CA ARG A 137 -10.65 16.81 -8.35
C ARG A 137 -11.89 16.83 -9.24
N GLN A 138 -12.27 15.68 -9.80
CA GLN A 138 -13.49 15.56 -10.60
C GLN A 138 -14.76 15.82 -9.76
N CYS A 139 -14.82 15.30 -8.53
CA CYS A 139 -15.91 15.61 -7.60
C CYS A 139 -16.03 17.12 -7.38
N LEU A 140 -14.93 17.78 -7.04
CA LEU A 140 -14.90 19.22 -6.78
C LEU A 140 -15.39 20.01 -8.00
N ALA A 141 -14.87 19.69 -9.19
CA ALA A 141 -15.28 20.34 -10.43
C ALA A 141 -16.78 20.17 -10.74
N LEU A 142 -17.32 18.96 -10.54
CA LEU A 142 -18.75 18.69 -10.76
C LEU A 142 -19.62 19.37 -9.71
N ALA A 143 -19.20 19.35 -8.44
CA ALA A 143 -19.91 20.01 -7.35
C ALA A 143 -19.98 21.53 -7.58
N THR A 144 -18.88 22.18 -7.95
CA THR A 144 -18.86 23.62 -8.25
C THR A 144 -19.79 23.97 -9.42
N ARG A 145 -19.77 23.21 -10.52
CA ARG A 145 -20.63 23.44 -11.69
C ARG A 145 -22.11 23.23 -11.40
N ALA A 146 -22.42 22.27 -10.52
CA ALA A 146 -23.79 21.95 -10.13
C ALA A 146 -24.46 23.01 -9.24
N GLY A 147 -23.71 24.02 -8.79
CA GLY A 147 -24.11 24.84 -7.64
C GLY A 147 -24.34 23.96 -6.40
N ALA A 148 -23.56 22.88 -6.26
CA ALA A 148 -23.76 21.89 -5.20
C ALA A 148 -23.74 22.54 -3.82
N SER A 149 -24.29 21.82 -2.83
CA SER A 149 -24.16 22.22 -1.44
C SER A 149 -22.67 22.46 -1.12
N VAL A 150 -22.39 23.61 -0.50
CA VAL A 150 -21.05 24.03 -0.09
C VAL A 150 -20.29 22.91 0.65
N GLU A 151 -21.03 22.04 1.32
CA GLU A 151 -20.54 20.88 2.04
C GLU A 151 -19.86 19.82 1.16
N GLN A 152 -20.44 19.46 0.02
CA GLN A 152 -19.87 18.42 -0.84
C GLN A 152 -18.57 18.89 -1.50
N ALA A 153 -18.55 20.12 -2.01
CA ALA A 153 -17.35 20.73 -2.56
C ALA A 153 -16.25 20.82 -1.49
N ARG A 154 -16.60 21.25 -0.27
CA ARG A 154 -15.66 21.29 0.87
C ARG A 154 -15.11 19.90 1.20
N ALA A 155 -15.94 18.88 1.27
CA ALA A 155 -15.52 17.52 1.58
C ALA A 155 -14.54 16.96 0.54
N CYS A 156 -14.79 17.20 -0.76
CA CYS A 156 -13.90 16.78 -1.83
C CYS A 156 -12.58 17.56 -1.84
N GLY A 157 -12.61 18.86 -1.55
CA GLY A 157 -11.40 19.68 -1.35
C GLY A 157 -10.53 19.15 -0.21
N GLN A 158 -11.11 18.95 0.97
CA GLN A 158 -10.39 18.42 2.14
C GLN A 158 -9.78 17.03 1.89
N ALA A 159 -10.47 16.17 1.12
CA ALA A 159 -9.95 14.86 0.77
C ALA A 159 -8.74 14.97 -0.18
N LEU A 160 -8.80 15.88 -1.15
CA LEU A 160 -7.69 16.17 -2.04
C LEU A 160 -6.50 16.74 -1.28
N ASP A 161 -6.72 17.75 -0.44
CA ASP A 161 -5.67 18.40 0.36
C ASP A 161 -4.97 17.39 1.26
N ARG A 162 -5.70 16.44 1.88
CA ARG A 162 -5.06 15.35 2.64
C ARG A 162 -4.15 14.50 1.77
N LEU A 163 -4.60 14.10 0.58
CA LEU A 163 -3.79 13.25 -0.30
C LEU A 163 -2.54 13.99 -0.79
N GLU A 164 -2.68 15.25 -1.21
CA GLU A 164 -1.56 16.05 -1.72
C GLU A 164 -0.62 16.48 -0.60
N GLY A 165 -1.13 16.85 0.58
CA GLY A 165 -0.33 17.18 1.75
C GLY A 165 0.50 16.01 2.27
N THR A 166 -0.05 14.80 2.29
CA THR A 166 0.71 13.57 2.64
C THR A 166 1.76 13.17 1.59
N SER A 167 1.82 13.86 0.44
CA SER A 167 2.85 13.63 -0.57
C SER A 167 4.14 14.41 -0.27
N GLY A 168 4.11 15.37 0.67
CA GLY A 168 5.20 16.32 0.94
C GLY A 168 5.93 16.17 2.28
N GLU A 169 5.46 15.33 3.21
CA GLU A 169 6.13 15.10 4.49
C GLU A 169 6.78 13.71 4.49
N HIS A 170 8.12 13.69 4.51
CA HIS A 170 8.89 12.49 4.83
C HIS A 170 8.40 11.95 6.19
N TYR A 171 7.91 10.72 6.20
CA TYR A 171 7.47 10.05 7.43
C TYR A 171 8.71 9.75 8.29
N GLU A 172 9.02 10.59 9.28
CA GLU A 172 9.98 10.24 10.32
C GLU A 172 9.38 9.15 11.21
N MET A 173 9.94 7.95 11.11
CA MET A 173 9.60 6.82 11.96
C MET A 173 10.09 7.06 13.40
N PRO A 174 9.28 6.78 14.44
CA PRO A 174 9.79 6.66 15.79
C PRO A 174 10.58 5.35 15.90
N VAL A 175 11.91 5.43 15.81
CA VAL A 175 12.81 4.31 16.10
C VAL A 175 12.67 3.98 17.58
N LYS A 176 12.03 2.86 17.91
CA LYS A 176 12.19 2.25 19.24
C LYS A 176 13.56 1.61 19.27
N THR A 177 14.54 2.32 19.83
CA THR A 177 15.87 1.79 20.12
C THR A 177 15.78 0.68 21.18
N SER A 178 15.63 -0.57 20.74
CA SER A 178 16.06 -1.72 21.54
C SER A 178 17.50 -2.03 21.14
N HIS A 179 18.43 -1.71 22.03
CA HIS A 179 19.83 -2.11 21.93
C HIS A 179 19.91 -3.64 21.75
N VAL A 180 20.29 -4.08 20.55
CA VAL A 180 20.80 -5.42 20.32
C VAL A 180 22.20 -5.24 19.77
N GLU A 181 23.18 -5.64 20.58
CA GLU A 181 24.59 -5.70 20.18
C GLU A 181 24.70 -6.60 18.93
N LEU A 182 25.05 -5.99 17.80
CA LEU A 182 25.39 -6.69 16.57
C LEU A 182 26.72 -7.42 16.81
N GLU A 183 26.69 -8.74 16.95
CA GLU A 183 27.89 -9.57 16.78
C GLU A 183 28.39 -9.35 15.35
N ALA A 184 29.54 -8.69 15.23
CA ALA A 184 30.18 -8.37 13.96
C ALA A 184 30.49 -9.65 13.17
N ALA A 185 30.16 -9.63 11.88
CA ALA A 185 30.60 -10.66 10.94
C ALA A 185 32.14 -10.71 10.90
N PRO A 186 32.78 -11.89 10.97
CA PRO A 186 34.24 -11.95 10.92
C PRO A 186 34.75 -11.57 9.52
N GLU A 187 35.68 -10.61 9.48
CA GLU A 187 36.45 -10.24 8.30
C GLU A 187 37.16 -11.47 7.71
N ARG A 188 37.06 -11.62 6.39
CA ARG A 188 37.78 -12.65 5.65
C ARG A 188 39.28 -12.33 5.70
N VAL A 189 40.02 -13.01 6.56
CA VAL A 189 41.49 -13.05 6.49
C VAL A 189 41.88 -13.81 5.22
N GLY A 190 42.34 -13.07 4.22
CA GLY A 190 42.97 -13.63 3.04
C GLY A 190 44.26 -14.33 3.44
N VAL A 191 44.25 -15.66 3.35
CA VAL A 191 45.46 -16.49 3.37
C VAL A 191 46.13 -16.36 2.00
N VAL A 192 47.32 -15.79 1.95
CA VAL A 192 48.25 -16.01 0.83
C VAL A 192 49.48 -16.70 1.42
N THR A 193 49.61 -17.97 1.08
CA THR A 193 50.79 -18.81 1.32
C THR A 193 51.81 -18.66 0.20
N GLU A 194 53.08 -18.78 0.62
CA GLU A 194 54.35 -18.88 -0.12
C GLU A 194 55.13 -17.58 -0.38
#